data_AF-A0A956U022-F1
#
_entry.id   AF-A0A956U022-F1
#
_cell.length_a   1.000
_cell.length_b   1.000
_cell.length_c   1.000
_cell.angle_alpha   90.00
_cell.angle_beta   90.00
_cell.angle_gamma   90.00
#
_symmetry.space_group_name_H-M   'P 1'
#
loop_
_entity.id
_entity.type
_entity.pdbx_description
1 polymer ?
#
loop_
_entity_poly.entity_id
_entity_poly.type
_entity_poly.pdbx_seq_one_letter_code
_entity_poly.pdbx_strand_id
1 'polypeptide(L)'
;LGGLNDADGFILKSRSPSCGIKDAKEFPDADNEIASGKGAGLFAAKVLEKFPHLPAEDEGRLLNFRVRENFLTRVYALARFREVRKAGTMRGLVRFQAENKLLLMTHNQNEMRALGRIVANARSRPPESVIDEYGERLAKTLAPLPRRASNVNVLMHAMGYFRNELTGKEKAYFLSLLDDFKRERIPLSAVITVMGSWIVKYGEEYLEAQTYFRPYPPELMELGDSGKGRDI
;
A
#
# COMPACT_ATOMS: atom_id res chain seq x y z
N LEU A 1 -23.77 5.04 -8.61
CA LEU A 1 -22.85 4.62 -7.52
C LEU A 1 -23.58 4.07 -6.28
N GLY A 2 -24.91 4.00 -6.23
CA GLY A 2 -25.67 3.59 -5.03
C GLY A 2 -25.52 2.12 -4.60
N GLY A 3 -25.11 1.22 -5.51
CA GLY A 3 -24.90 -0.20 -5.21
C GLY A 3 -23.44 -0.61 -4.95
N LEU A 4 -22.49 0.33 -4.96
CA LEU A 4 -21.07 0.06 -4.71
C LEU A 4 -20.78 0.31 -3.22
N ASN A 5 -21.12 -0.65 -2.37
CA ASN A 5 -20.93 -0.54 -0.91
C ASN A 5 -19.62 -1.17 -0.43
N ASP A 6 -19.11 -2.16 -1.18
CA ASP A 6 -17.93 -2.96 -0.80
C ASP A 6 -16.75 -2.79 -1.78
N ALA A 7 -16.59 -1.60 -2.36
CA ALA A 7 -15.41 -1.31 -3.19
C ALA A 7 -14.21 -0.95 -2.29
N ASP A 8 -13.02 -1.48 -2.61
CA ASP A 8 -11.75 -1.13 -1.93
C ASP A 8 -10.79 -0.32 -2.80
N GLY A 9 -11.18 -0.06 -4.06
CA GLY A 9 -10.41 0.72 -5.01
C GLY A 9 -11.05 0.73 -6.40
N PHE A 10 -10.54 1.61 -7.26
CA PHE A 10 -11.06 1.81 -8.60
C PHE A 10 -9.92 1.83 -9.63
N ILE A 11 -10.09 1.05 -10.70
CA ILE A 11 -9.29 1.18 -11.91
C ILE A 11 -10.17 1.85 -12.96
N LEU A 12 -9.74 3.00 -13.45
CA LEU A 12 -10.55 3.84 -14.34
C LEU A 12 -9.92 3.96 -15.72
N LYS A 13 -10.76 3.99 -16.77
CA LYS A 13 -10.27 4.04 -18.15
C LYS A 13 -9.61 5.39 -18.46
N SER A 14 -8.32 5.40 -18.77
CA SER A 14 -7.59 6.61 -19.17
C SER A 14 -8.21 7.26 -20.43
N ARG A 15 -8.22 8.60 -20.47
CA ARG A 15 -8.76 9.44 -21.56
C ARG A 15 -10.25 9.21 -21.89
N SER A 16 -10.97 8.46 -21.07
CA SER A 16 -12.42 8.31 -21.20
C SER A 16 -13.11 9.62 -20.78
N PRO A 17 -14.03 10.17 -21.59
CA PRO A 17 -14.83 11.34 -21.20
C PRO A 17 -15.64 11.12 -19.90
N SER A 18 -15.93 9.86 -19.55
CA SER A 18 -16.65 9.50 -18.32
C SER A 18 -15.70 9.13 -17.18
N CYS A 19 -14.63 8.36 -17.44
CA CYS A 19 -13.80 7.74 -16.40
C CYS A 19 -12.38 8.31 -16.25
N GLY A 20 -11.92 9.23 -17.10
CA GLY A 20 -10.57 9.78 -16.97
C GLY A 20 -10.39 10.50 -15.63
N ILE A 21 -9.29 10.25 -14.91
CA ILE A 21 -9.05 10.86 -13.58
C ILE A 21 -8.51 12.29 -13.70
N LYS A 22 -7.64 12.56 -14.68
CA LYS A 22 -6.99 13.86 -14.89
C LYS A 22 -6.95 14.34 -16.35
N ASP A 23 -7.29 13.46 -17.29
CA ASP A 23 -7.05 13.64 -18.73
C ASP A 23 -8.33 13.48 -19.56
N ALA A 24 -9.52 13.55 -18.94
CA ALA A 24 -10.75 13.61 -19.71
C ALA A 24 -10.82 14.98 -20.41
N LYS A 25 -11.03 14.97 -21.72
CA LYS A 25 -11.29 16.20 -22.47
C LYS A 25 -12.65 16.74 -22.05
N GLU A 26 -12.65 17.95 -21.52
CA GLU A 26 -13.88 18.68 -21.24
C GLU A 26 -14.29 19.43 -22.52
N PHE A 27 -15.53 19.26 -22.94
CA PHE A 27 -16.10 19.98 -24.08
C PHE A 27 -17.18 20.92 -23.56
N PRO A 28 -17.13 22.21 -23.93
CA PRO A 28 -18.06 23.22 -23.40
C PRO A 28 -19.50 23.03 -23.89
N ASP A 29 -19.70 22.39 -25.05
CA ASP A 29 -21.00 22.03 -25.61
C ASP A 29 -20.89 20.72 -26.42
N ALA A 30 -22.02 20.03 -26.62
CA ALA A 30 -22.09 18.77 -27.36
C ALA A 30 -21.62 18.87 -28.83
N ASP A 31 -21.74 20.06 -29.42
CA ASP A 31 -21.39 20.34 -30.81
C ASP A 31 -19.97 20.91 -30.99
N ASN A 32 -19.23 21.15 -29.91
CA ASN A 32 -17.89 21.72 -29.95
C ASN A 32 -16.80 20.64 -29.80
N GLU A 33 -16.06 20.35 -30.87
CA GLU A 33 -14.96 19.37 -30.88
C GLU A 33 -13.66 19.91 -30.24
N ILE A 34 -13.62 21.19 -29.87
CA ILE A 34 -12.46 21.81 -29.25
C ILE A 34 -12.58 21.69 -27.73
N ALA A 35 -11.67 20.92 -27.13
CA ALA A 35 -11.64 20.72 -25.68
C ALA A 35 -11.29 22.03 -24.95
N SER A 36 -12.11 22.43 -23.98
CA SER A 36 -11.91 23.63 -23.15
C SER A 36 -10.94 23.41 -21.98
N GLY A 37 -10.59 22.15 -21.70
CA GLY A 37 -9.70 21.79 -20.59
C GLY A 37 -9.45 20.28 -20.46
N LYS A 38 -8.67 19.91 -19.43
CA LYS A 38 -8.49 18.52 -18.98
C LYS A 38 -8.93 18.42 -17.53
N GLY A 39 -9.83 17.48 -17.24
CA GLY A 39 -10.36 17.27 -15.90
C GLY A 39 -10.70 15.80 -15.63
N ALA A 40 -11.36 15.56 -14.49
CA ALA A 40 -11.93 14.26 -14.19
C ALA A 40 -13.24 14.09 -14.97
N GLY A 41 -13.42 12.97 -15.66
CA GLY A 41 -14.70 12.64 -16.28
C GLY A 41 -15.82 12.54 -15.24
N LEU A 42 -17.07 12.75 -15.65
CA LEU A 42 -18.23 12.85 -14.75
C LEU A 42 -18.37 11.67 -13.78
N PHE A 43 -18.01 10.45 -14.18
CA PHE A 43 -18.02 9.27 -13.30
C PHE A 43 -16.83 9.27 -12.35
N ALA A 44 -15.63 9.57 -12.85
CA ALA A 44 -14.42 9.66 -12.01
C ALA A 44 -14.56 10.73 -10.92
N ALA A 45 -15.10 11.90 -11.25
CA ALA A 45 -15.38 12.96 -10.29
C ALA A 45 -16.31 12.48 -9.17
N LYS A 46 -17.43 11.81 -9.52
CA LYS A 46 -18.36 11.24 -8.52
C LYS A 46 -17.74 10.12 -7.69
N VAL A 47 -16.83 9.32 -8.25
CA VAL A 47 -16.09 8.29 -7.49
C VAL A 47 -15.15 8.94 -6.48
N LEU A 48 -14.38 9.96 -6.89
CA LEU A 48 -13.45 10.66 -6.00
C LEU A 48 -14.17 11.44 -4.91
N GLU A 49 -15.33 12.03 -5.21
CA GLU A 49 -16.18 12.72 -4.23
C GLU A 49 -16.78 11.74 -3.22
N LYS A 50 -17.34 10.61 -3.69
CA LYS A 50 -18.00 9.63 -2.82
C LYS A 50 -17.01 8.77 -2.03
N PHE A 51 -15.83 8.50 -2.59
CA PHE A 51 -14.83 7.60 -2.02
C PHE A 51 -13.43 8.25 -1.93
N PRO A 52 -13.29 9.40 -1.24
CA PRO A 52 -12.06 10.20 -1.23
C PRO A 52 -10.86 9.49 -0.60
N HIS A 53 -11.09 8.38 0.11
CA HIS A 53 -10.08 7.62 0.82
C HIS A 53 -9.67 6.32 0.12
N LEU A 54 -10.40 5.90 -0.91
CA LEU A 54 -10.10 4.69 -1.66
C LEU A 54 -9.02 4.97 -2.74
N PRO A 55 -8.12 4.01 -3.00
CA PRO A 55 -7.19 4.10 -4.12
C PRO A 55 -7.96 4.14 -5.45
N ALA A 56 -7.65 5.13 -6.28
CA ALA A 56 -8.17 5.24 -7.64
C ALA A 56 -7.01 5.56 -8.58
N GLU A 57 -6.80 4.72 -9.59
CA GLU A 57 -5.73 4.87 -10.58
C GLU A 57 -6.30 4.58 -11.98
N ASP A 58 -5.64 5.09 -13.02
CA ASP A 58 -5.97 4.74 -14.41
C ASP A 58 -5.03 3.65 -14.96
N GLU A 59 -5.46 2.93 -16.00
CA GLU A 59 -4.65 1.81 -16.51
C GLU A 59 -3.27 2.23 -17.02
N GLY A 60 -3.11 3.49 -17.47
CA GLY A 60 -1.82 4.01 -17.93
C GLY A 60 -0.85 4.22 -16.76
N ARG A 61 -1.35 4.74 -15.64
CA ARG A 61 -0.56 4.87 -14.40
C ARG A 61 -0.16 3.53 -13.80
N LEU A 62 -1.01 2.50 -13.93
CA LEU A 62 -0.71 1.15 -13.49
C LEU A 62 0.39 0.45 -14.31
N LEU A 63 0.80 1.01 -15.46
CA LEU A 63 2.03 0.57 -16.16
C LEU A 63 3.30 0.93 -15.38
N ASN A 64 3.25 1.93 -14.49
CA ASN A 64 4.36 2.21 -13.59
C ASN A 64 4.32 1.22 -12.42
N PHE A 65 5.36 0.37 -12.34
CA PHE A 65 5.49 -0.65 -11.31
C PHE A 65 5.25 -0.11 -9.89
N ARG A 66 5.89 1.01 -9.52
CA ARG A 66 5.75 1.57 -8.16
C ARG A 66 4.32 2.03 -7.85
N VAL A 67 3.62 2.56 -8.84
CA VAL A 67 2.21 2.97 -8.69
C VAL A 67 1.32 1.74 -8.54
N ARG A 68 1.52 0.71 -9.37
CA ARG A 68 0.75 -0.54 -9.32
C ARG A 68 0.93 -1.28 -8.00
N GLU A 69 2.16 -1.46 -7.54
CA GLU A 69 2.47 -2.14 -6.26
C GLU A 69 1.79 -1.42 -5.09
N ASN A 70 1.83 -0.08 -5.08
CA ASN A 70 1.18 0.72 -4.05
C ASN A 70 -0.36 0.66 -4.15
N PHE A 71 -0.91 0.71 -5.36
CA PHE A 71 -2.35 0.55 -5.58
C PHE A 71 -2.85 -0.79 -5.05
N LEU A 72 -2.21 -1.90 -5.45
CA LEU A 72 -2.57 -3.25 -4.99
C LEU A 72 -2.41 -3.37 -3.47
N THR A 73 -1.29 -2.88 -2.92
CA THR A 73 -1.07 -2.88 -1.46
C THR A 73 -2.20 -2.17 -0.72
N ARG A 74 -2.63 -1.00 -1.20
CA ARG A 74 -3.74 -0.23 -0.61
C ARG A 74 -5.05 -0.98 -0.71
N VAL A 75 -5.42 -1.50 -1.89
CA VAL A 75 -6.66 -2.25 -2.10
C VAL A 75 -6.75 -3.42 -1.13
N TYR A 76 -5.70 -4.26 -1.05
CA TYR A 76 -5.72 -5.43 -0.18
C TYR A 76 -5.64 -5.09 1.30
N ALA A 77 -4.95 -4.02 1.69
CA ALA A 77 -4.96 -3.54 3.07
C ALA A 77 -6.36 -3.04 3.49
N LEU A 78 -7.05 -2.30 2.62
CA LEU A 78 -8.41 -1.81 2.87
C LEU A 78 -9.43 -2.94 2.86
N ALA A 79 -9.30 -3.92 1.96
CA ALA A 79 -10.14 -5.12 1.95
C ALA A 79 -10.03 -5.91 3.26
N ARG A 80 -8.80 -6.16 3.74
CA ARG A 80 -8.57 -6.79 5.06
C ARG A 80 -9.15 -5.96 6.19
N PHE A 81 -9.06 -4.64 6.11
CA PHE A 81 -9.62 -3.75 7.12
C PHE A 81 -11.15 -3.71 7.11
N ARG A 82 -11.80 -3.83 5.94
CA ARG A 82 -13.26 -3.98 5.86
C ARG A 82 -13.74 -5.19 6.65
N GLU A 83 -13.03 -6.31 6.58
CA GLU A 83 -13.36 -7.50 7.39
C GLU A 83 -13.20 -7.24 8.90
N VAL A 84 -12.22 -6.44 9.31
CA VAL A 84 -12.07 -5.99 10.71
C VAL A 84 -13.28 -5.14 11.13
N ARG A 85 -13.69 -4.19 10.28
CA ARG A 85 -14.86 -3.34 10.52
C ARG A 85 -16.15 -4.15 10.61
N LYS A 86 -16.35 -5.10 9.70
CA LYS A 86 -17.49 -6.03 9.70
C LYS A 86 -17.53 -6.90 10.96
N ALA A 87 -16.37 -7.37 11.43
CA ALA A 87 -16.29 -8.12 12.68
C ALA A 87 -16.56 -7.25 13.91
N GLY A 88 -16.22 -5.96 13.87
CA GLY A 88 -16.51 -5.00 14.95
C GLY A 88 -15.78 -5.27 16.26
N THR A 89 -14.74 -6.12 16.26
CA THR A 89 -14.04 -6.54 17.49
C THR A 89 -12.69 -5.85 17.66
N MET A 90 -12.38 -5.45 18.90
CA MET A 90 -11.03 -4.96 19.24
C MET A 90 -9.95 -6.01 19.01
N ARG A 91 -10.27 -7.30 19.17
CA ARG A 91 -9.34 -8.40 18.88
C ARG A 91 -8.93 -8.41 17.40
N GLY A 92 -9.89 -8.22 16.50
CA GLY A 92 -9.63 -8.10 15.07
C GLY A 92 -8.73 -6.90 14.75
N LEU A 93 -8.98 -5.75 15.39
CA LEU A 93 -8.17 -4.55 15.20
C LEU A 93 -6.73 -4.70 15.72
N VAL A 94 -6.57 -5.29 16.91
CA VAL A 94 -5.24 -5.59 17.49
C VAL A 94 -4.44 -6.49 16.55
N ARG A 95 -5.06 -7.56 16.05
CA ARG A 95 -4.43 -8.47 15.09
C ARG A 95 -4.03 -7.73 13.81
N PHE A 96 -4.94 -6.96 13.22
CA PHE A 96 -4.66 -6.17 12.02
C PHE A 96 -3.48 -5.20 12.21
N GLN A 97 -3.45 -4.47 13.34
CA GLN A 97 -2.34 -3.56 13.66
C GLN A 97 -1.01 -4.32 13.80
N ALA A 98 -1.02 -5.51 14.40
CA ALA A 98 0.18 -6.33 14.55
C ALA A 98 0.71 -6.84 13.20
N GLU A 99 -0.17 -7.39 12.35
CA GLU A 99 0.16 -7.93 11.02
C GLU A 99 0.59 -6.84 10.02
N ASN A 100 0.14 -5.60 10.19
CA ASN A 100 0.45 -4.49 9.27
C ASN A 100 1.53 -3.54 9.81
N LYS A 101 2.16 -3.83 10.96
CA LYS A 101 3.10 -2.90 11.62
C LYS A 101 4.26 -2.48 10.71
N LEU A 102 4.90 -3.41 10.01
CA LEU A 102 6.00 -3.09 9.09
C LEU A 102 5.53 -2.35 7.83
N LEU A 103 4.33 -2.68 7.33
CA LEU A 103 3.72 -1.98 6.20
C LEU A 103 3.45 -0.51 6.57
N LEU A 104 2.80 -0.26 7.70
CA LEU A 104 2.52 1.09 8.18
C LEU A 104 3.81 1.87 8.46
N MET A 105 4.82 1.23 9.02
CA MET A 105 6.13 1.84 9.24
C MET A 105 6.80 2.26 7.92
N THR A 106 6.61 1.49 6.85
CA THR A 106 7.11 1.78 5.50
C THR A 106 6.47 3.04 4.92
N HIS A 107 5.17 3.27 5.15
CA HIS A 107 4.51 4.51 4.75
C HIS A 107 4.93 5.68 5.65
N ASN A 108 4.76 5.55 6.96
CA ASN A 108 5.13 6.59 7.92
C ASN A 108 5.25 6.02 9.35
N GLN A 109 6.47 6.07 9.92
CA GLN A 109 6.74 5.58 11.26
C GLN A 109 5.96 6.31 12.37
N ASN A 110 5.71 7.62 12.22
CA ASN A 110 4.96 8.39 13.20
C ASN A 110 3.47 8.02 13.15
N GLU A 111 2.91 7.85 11.95
CA GLU A 111 1.53 7.39 11.79
C GLU A 111 1.35 5.95 12.28
N MET A 112 2.29 5.05 12.00
CA MET A 112 2.28 3.68 12.53
C MET A 112 2.20 3.67 14.07
N ARG A 113 3.01 4.50 14.75
CA ARG A 113 2.97 4.63 16.21
C ARG A 113 1.65 5.20 16.69
N ALA A 114 1.08 6.14 15.95
CA ALA A 114 -0.14 6.80 16.32
C ALA A 114 -1.38 5.90 16.13
N LEU A 115 -1.43 5.10 15.06
CA LEU A 115 -2.37 4.00 14.89
C LEU A 115 -2.26 2.99 16.04
N GLY A 116 -1.03 2.61 16.43
CA GLY A 116 -0.81 1.75 17.60
C GLY A 116 -1.35 2.35 18.91
N ARG A 117 -1.24 3.67 19.11
CA ARG A 117 -1.83 4.36 20.27
C ARG A 117 -3.36 4.34 20.28
N ILE A 118 -4.01 4.43 19.11
CA ILE A 118 -5.47 4.29 19.00
C ILE A 118 -5.90 2.91 19.53
N VAL A 119 -5.19 1.85 19.13
CA VAL A 119 -5.46 0.49 19.58
C VAL A 119 -5.20 0.32 21.08
N ALA A 120 -4.09 0.85 21.59
CA ALA A 120 -3.71 0.71 23.00
C ALA A 120 -4.63 1.47 23.97
N ASN A 121 -5.18 2.61 23.55
CA ASN A 121 -6.01 3.49 24.40
C ASN A 121 -7.52 3.21 24.26
N ALA A 122 -7.90 2.01 23.82
CA ALA A 122 -9.29 1.64 23.59
C ALA A 122 -10.11 1.32 24.87
N ARG A 123 -9.47 1.30 26.05
CA ARG A 123 -9.99 0.66 27.30
C ARG A 123 -11.36 1.17 27.81
N SER A 124 -11.90 2.26 27.27
CA SER A 124 -13.22 2.78 27.67
C SER A 124 -14.04 3.30 26.48
N ARG A 125 -13.71 2.86 25.26
CA ARG A 125 -14.33 3.35 24.03
C ARG A 125 -15.16 2.24 23.36
N PRO A 126 -16.30 2.56 22.73
CA PRO A 126 -17.00 1.59 21.89
C PRO A 126 -16.08 1.07 20.78
N PRO A 127 -15.98 -0.25 20.55
CA PRO A 127 -15.10 -0.82 19.53
C PRO A 127 -15.30 -0.21 18.13
N GLU A 128 -16.56 0.02 17.73
CA GLU A 128 -16.91 0.64 16.46
C GLU A 128 -16.28 2.02 16.29
N SER A 129 -16.38 2.90 17.30
CA SER A 129 -15.76 4.23 17.29
C SER A 129 -14.23 4.15 17.16
N VAL A 130 -13.58 3.18 17.81
CA VAL A 130 -12.12 3.01 17.72
C VAL A 130 -11.72 2.52 16.33
N ILE A 131 -12.47 1.55 15.79
CA ILE A 131 -12.25 1.01 14.45
C ILE A 131 -12.44 2.12 13.40
N ASP A 132 -13.47 2.95 13.53
CA ASP A 132 -13.72 4.02 12.58
C ASP A 132 -12.61 5.08 12.57
N GLU A 133 -12.19 5.56 13.75
CA GLU A 133 -11.06 6.49 13.87
C GLU A 133 -9.78 5.86 13.28
N TYR A 134 -9.52 4.59 13.59
CA TYR A 134 -8.38 3.87 13.03
C TYR A 134 -8.46 3.81 11.50
N GLY A 135 -9.63 3.50 10.94
CA GLY A 135 -9.85 3.36 9.51
C GLY A 135 -9.61 4.65 8.72
N GLU A 136 -10.10 5.78 9.21
CA GLU A 136 -9.85 7.09 8.59
C GLU A 136 -8.35 7.41 8.54
N ARG A 137 -7.65 7.14 9.64
CA ARG A 137 -6.22 7.40 9.75
C ARG A 137 -5.40 6.40 8.93
N LEU A 138 -5.82 5.13 8.87
CA LEU A 138 -5.22 4.09 8.06
C LEU A 138 -5.22 4.50 6.58
N ALA A 139 -6.37 4.91 6.05
CA ALA A 139 -6.49 5.30 4.64
C ALA A 139 -5.58 6.47 4.29
N LYS A 140 -5.51 7.49 5.16
CA LYS A 140 -4.58 8.63 5.03
C LYS A 140 -3.11 8.19 5.07
N THR A 141 -2.78 7.24 5.95
CA THR A 141 -1.41 6.72 6.12
C THR A 141 -0.94 5.98 4.88
N LEU A 142 -1.81 5.16 4.27
CA LEU A 142 -1.47 4.33 3.11
C LEU A 142 -1.50 5.09 1.78
N ALA A 143 -2.08 6.30 1.72
CA ALA A 143 -2.26 7.03 0.47
C ALA A 143 -0.95 7.42 -0.24
N PRO A 144 0.07 7.96 0.45
CA PRO A 144 1.33 8.34 -0.19
C PRO A 144 2.19 7.13 -0.56
N LEU A 145 2.89 7.23 -1.70
CA LEU A 145 3.91 6.25 -2.10
C LEU A 145 5.03 6.17 -1.04
N PRO A 146 5.38 4.96 -0.57
CA PRO A 146 6.52 4.80 0.32
C PRO A 146 7.84 5.28 -0.29
N ARG A 147 8.66 5.89 0.55
CA ARG A 147 10.03 6.28 0.18
C ARG A 147 10.95 5.06 0.21
N ARG A 148 11.95 5.02 -0.68
CA ARG A 148 13.00 3.99 -0.66
C ARG A 148 13.71 3.92 0.69
N ALA A 149 14.05 5.08 1.26
CA ALA A 149 14.65 5.16 2.58
C ALA A 149 13.78 4.53 3.69
N SER A 150 12.45 4.65 3.60
CA SER A 150 11.54 3.99 4.56
C SER A 150 11.60 2.47 4.43
N ASN A 151 11.63 1.94 3.20
CA ASN A 151 11.80 0.50 2.96
C ASN A 151 13.13 -0.01 3.53
N VAL A 152 14.23 0.73 3.30
CA VAL A 152 15.54 0.38 3.87
C VAL A 152 15.46 0.33 5.41
N ASN A 153 14.82 1.31 6.04
CA ASN A 153 14.66 1.32 7.50
C ASN A 153 13.85 0.13 8.02
N VAL A 154 12.78 -0.26 7.32
CA VAL A 154 11.94 -1.42 7.68
C VAL A 154 12.71 -2.73 7.51
N LEU A 155 13.45 -2.89 6.41
CA LEU A 155 14.27 -4.07 6.16
C LEU A 155 15.45 -4.19 7.13
N MET A 156 16.06 -3.07 7.53
CA MET A 156 17.04 -3.04 8.62
C MET A 156 16.43 -3.48 9.95
N HIS A 157 15.21 -3.03 10.26
CA HIS A 157 14.49 -3.46 11.45
C HIS A 157 14.17 -4.97 11.41
N ALA A 158 13.71 -5.48 10.26
CA ALA A 158 13.44 -6.90 10.07
C ALA A 158 14.72 -7.76 10.14
N MET A 159 15.84 -7.30 9.59
CA MET A 159 17.15 -7.97 9.71
C MET A 159 17.56 -8.16 11.18
N GLY A 160 17.14 -7.25 12.07
CA GLY A 160 17.42 -7.33 13.50
C GLY A 160 16.85 -8.56 14.20
N TYR A 161 15.81 -9.20 13.65
CA TYR A 161 15.25 -10.44 14.18
C TYR A 161 16.24 -11.60 14.01
N PHE A 162 17.10 -11.54 12.99
CA PHE A 162 18.08 -12.59 12.68
C PHE A 162 19.48 -12.28 13.22
N ARG A 163 19.59 -11.44 14.26
CA ARG A 163 20.90 -10.94 14.74
C ARG A 163 21.80 -12.04 15.29
N ASN A 164 21.24 -13.12 15.81
CA ASN A 164 21.99 -14.23 16.41
C ASN A 164 22.21 -15.38 15.42
N GLU A 165 21.45 -15.38 14.32
CA GLU A 165 21.34 -16.43 13.33
C GLU A 165 22.25 -16.16 12.12
N LEU A 166 22.42 -14.88 11.76
CA LEU A 166 23.22 -14.47 10.61
C LEU A 166 24.69 -14.29 10.96
N THR A 167 25.54 -14.86 10.11
CA THR A 167 26.99 -14.62 10.10
C THR A 167 27.31 -13.18 9.73
N GLY A 168 28.53 -12.72 10.06
CA GLY A 168 29.01 -11.39 9.64
C GLY A 168 28.99 -11.20 8.12
N LYS A 169 29.26 -12.27 7.34
CA LYS A 169 29.24 -12.22 5.87
C LYS A 169 27.82 -12.07 5.31
N GLU A 170 26.84 -12.80 5.87
CA GLU A 170 25.43 -12.66 5.47
C GLU A 170 24.88 -11.26 5.78
N LYS A 171 25.21 -10.72 6.97
CA LYS A 171 24.84 -9.34 7.34
C LYS A 171 25.44 -8.32 6.37
N ALA A 172 26.75 -8.43 6.09
CA ALA A 172 27.43 -7.52 5.17
C ALA A 172 26.84 -7.58 3.75
N TYR A 173 26.54 -8.78 3.25
CA TYR A 173 25.90 -8.96 1.94
C TYR A 173 24.50 -8.33 1.88
N PHE A 174 23.69 -8.52 2.91
CA PHE A 174 22.36 -7.91 2.95
C PHE A 174 22.41 -6.38 3.03
N LEU A 175 23.37 -5.83 3.79
CA LEU A 175 23.61 -4.39 3.82
C LEU A 175 24.03 -3.85 2.44
N SER A 176 24.82 -4.59 1.65
CA SER A 176 25.13 -4.17 0.28
C SER A 176 23.91 -4.21 -0.63
N LEU A 177 23.03 -5.21 -0.49
CA LEU A 177 21.76 -5.25 -1.23
C LEU A 177 20.86 -4.05 -0.89
N LEU A 178 20.82 -3.63 0.38
CA LEU A 178 20.07 -2.44 0.78
C LEU A 178 20.63 -1.15 0.16
N ASP A 179 21.96 -1.02 0.04
CA ASP A 179 22.58 0.12 -0.64
C ASP A 179 22.28 0.10 -2.15
N ASP A 180 22.37 -1.07 -2.80
CA ASP A 180 22.04 -1.22 -4.22
C ASP A 180 20.56 -0.91 -4.50
N PHE A 181 19.64 -1.34 -3.63
CA PHE A 181 18.22 -0.97 -3.72
C PHE A 181 18.02 0.55 -3.52
N LYS A 182 18.69 1.14 -2.53
CA LYS A 182 18.61 2.59 -2.26
C LYS A 182 19.10 3.41 -3.47
N ARG A 183 20.10 2.90 -4.19
CA ARG A 183 20.68 3.45 -5.43
C ARG A 183 19.97 2.99 -6.71
N GLU A 184 18.85 2.28 -6.59
CA GLU A 184 18.01 1.82 -7.72
C GLU A 184 18.68 0.84 -8.68
N ARG A 185 19.76 0.18 -8.26
CA ARG A 185 20.45 -0.83 -9.07
C ARG A 185 19.69 -2.15 -9.11
N ILE A 186 18.99 -2.46 -8.02
CA ILE A 186 18.15 -3.65 -7.88
C ILE A 186 16.73 -3.28 -7.41
N PRO A 187 15.72 -4.09 -7.74
CA PRO A 187 14.35 -3.89 -7.25
C PRO A 187 14.22 -4.27 -5.77
N LEU A 188 13.16 -3.77 -5.11
CA LEU A 188 12.82 -4.13 -3.73
C LEU A 188 12.61 -5.64 -3.57
N SER A 189 12.02 -6.29 -4.57
CA SER A 189 11.74 -7.72 -4.57
C SER A 189 13.00 -8.57 -4.36
N ALA A 190 14.14 -8.15 -4.89
CA ALA A 190 15.41 -8.85 -4.68
C ALA A 190 15.80 -8.90 -3.19
N VAL A 191 15.59 -7.79 -2.47
CA VAL A 191 15.87 -7.71 -1.04
C VAL A 191 14.82 -8.47 -0.21
N ILE A 192 13.55 -8.38 -0.61
CA ILE A 192 12.45 -9.12 0.04
C ILE A 192 12.67 -10.64 -0.10
N THR A 193 13.14 -11.13 -1.25
CA THR A 193 13.40 -12.57 -1.45
C THR A 193 14.48 -13.09 -0.50
N VAL A 194 15.57 -12.34 -0.28
CA VAL A 194 16.60 -12.72 0.70
C VAL A 194 16.02 -12.76 2.11
N MET A 195 15.25 -11.73 2.50
CA MET A 195 14.57 -11.72 3.80
C MET A 195 13.61 -12.90 3.94
N GLY A 196 12.82 -13.20 2.91
CA GLY A 196 11.90 -14.33 2.87
C GLY A 196 12.60 -15.67 3.07
N SER A 197 13.79 -15.85 2.50
CA SER A 197 14.59 -17.06 2.71
C SER A 197 14.96 -17.25 4.19
N TRP A 198 15.26 -16.18 4.92
CA TRP A 198 15.57 -16.23 6.35
C TRP A 198 14.33 -16.42 7.22
N ILE A 199 13.23 -15.75 6.88
CA ILE A 199 11.94 -15.95 7.56
C ILE A 199 11.56 -17.44 7.55
N VAL A 200 11.66 -18.09 6.38
CA VAL A 200 11.36 -19.53 6.23
C VAL A 200 12.40 -20.40 6.94
N LYS A 201 13.70 -20.12 6.74
CA LYS A 201 14.79 -20.94 7.30
C LYS A 201 14.76 -20.97 8.83
N TYR A 202 14.49 -19.84 9.47
CA TYR A 202 14.55 -19.70 10.92
C TYR A 202 13.17 -19.74 11.61
N GLY A 203 12.08 -19.80 10.85
CA GLY A 203 10.73 -19.91 11.40
C GLY A 203 10.29 -18.65 12.16
N GLU A 204 10.62 -17.46 11.64
CA GLU A 204 10.28 -16.18 12.31
C GLU A 204 8.80 -15.81 12.11
N GLU A 205 7.93 -16.41 12.93
CA GLU A 205 6.46 -16.26 12.86
C GLU A 205 5.99 -14.81 12.84
N TYR A 206 6.64 -13.94 13.63
CA TYR A 206 6.28 -12.52 13.68
C TYR A 206 6.46 -11.85 12.31
N LEU A 207 7.57 -12.13 11.61
CA LEU A 207 7.85 -11.56 10.30
C LEU A 207 7.01 -12.24 9.22
N GLU A 208 6.76 -13.55 9.32
CA GLU A 208 5.88 -14.28 8.40
C GLU A 208 4.46 -13.68 8.37
N ALA A 209 3.94 -13.27 9.53
CA ALA A 209 2.64 -12.62 9.65
C ALA A 209 2.62 -11.17 9.11
N GLN A 210 3.77 -10.55 8.79
CA GLN A 210 3.79 -9.18 8.31
C GLN A 210 3.34 -9.07 6.86
N THR A 211 2.25 -8.33 6.64
CA THR A 211 1.74 -8.01 5.30
C THR A 211 2.73 -7.21 4.47
N TYR A 212 3.77 -6.62 5.06
CA TYR A 212 4.87 -6.01 4.32
C TYR A 212 5.55 -6.95 3.32
N PHE A 213 5.72 -8.24 3.68
CA PHE A 213 6.39 -9.21 2.80
C PHE A 213 5.45 -9.85 1.77
N ARG A 214 4.14 -9.83 2.05
CA ARG A 214 3.08 -10.34 1.16
C ARG A 214 1.86 -9.41 1.21
N PRO A 215 1.95 -8.20 0.62
CA PRO A 215 0.89 -7.18 0.77
C PRO A 215 -0.41 -7.56 0.04
N TYR A 216 -0.29 -8.37 -1.00
CA TYR A 216 -1.35 -8.91 -1.84
C TYR A 216 -0.92 -10.29 -2.40
N PRO A 217 -1.83 -11.05 -3.04
CA PRO A 217 -1.54 -12.39 -3.56
C PRO A 217 -0.37 -12.39 -4.56
N PRO A 218 0.55 -13.37 -4.48
CA PRO A 218 1.74 -13.43 -5.30
C PRO A 218 1.46 -13.56 -6.80
N GLU A 219 0.28 -14.05 -7.18
CA GLU A 219 -0.16 -14.20 -8.57
C GLU A 219 -0.30 -12.84 -9.29
N LEU A 220 -0.39 -11.74 -8.53
CA LEU A 220 -0.44 -10.38 -9.06
C LEU A 220 0.95 -9.73 -9.20
N MET A 221 2.02 -10.43 -8.79
CA MET A 221 3.38 -9.95 -8.99
C MET A 221 3.85 -10.28 -10.42
N GLU A 222 3.92 -9.26 -11.28
CA GLU A 222 4.49 -9.41 -12.62
C GLU A 222 6.00 -9.17 -12.61
N LEU A 223 6.78 -10.24 -12.83
CA LEU A 223 8.26 -10.23 -12.81
C LEU A 223 8.88 -9.35 -13.91
N GLY A 224 8.17 -9.16 -15.03
CA GLY A 224 8.61 -8.38 -16.19
C GLY A 224 8.78 -6.88 -15.93
N ASP A 225 8.28 -6.39 -14.80
CA ASP A 225 8.26 -4.96 -14.46
C ASP A 225 9.34 -4.53 -13.46
N SER A 226 10.14 -5.47 -12.96
CA SER A 226 11.28 -5.17 -12.10
C SER A 226 12.35 -4.30 -12.81
N GLY A 227 12.29 -4.17 -14.14
CA GLY A 227 13.12 -3.31 -14.98
C GLY A 227 12.41 -2.14 -15.67
N LYS A 228 11.07 -2.09 -15.68
CA LYS A 228 10.31 -1.07 -16.44
C LYS A 228 9.93 0.11 -15.54
N GLY A 229 10.27 1.33 -15.98
CA GLY A 229 10.11 2.56 -15.20
C GLY A 229 11.37 3.01 -14.44
N ARG A 230 12.53 2.42 -14.76
CA ARG A 230 13.83 3.03 -14.46
C ARG A 230 14.06 4.11 -15.53
N ASP A 231 14.34 5.34 -15.12
CA ASP A 231 14.93 6.33 -16.01
C ASP A 231 16.35 5.82 -16.32
N ILE A 232 16.51 5.09 -17.43
CA ILE A 232 17.82 4.66 -17.96
C ILE A 232 18.27 5.71 -18.98
#